data_AF-K8E8X5-F1
#
_entry.id   AF-K8E8X5-F1
#
_cell.length_a   1.000
_cell.length_b   1.000
_cell.length_c   1.000
_cell.angle_alpha   90.00
_cell.angle_beta   90.00
_cell.angle_gamma   90.00
#
_symmetry.space_group_name_H-M   'P 1'
#
loop_
_entity.id
_entity.type
_entity.pdbx_description
1 polymer ?
#
loop_
_entity_poly.entity_id
_entity_poly.type
_entity_poly.pdbx_seq_one_letter_code
_entity_poly.pdbx_strand_id
1 'polypeptide(L)'
;MVMMMMMMMNAVSSSSPSLHPRPRFRRNHRFLTRAQSEADASTSASTSSNSSNSEKTTATGMNLATTTPALSNKDQFVNFFRTALPYITMHKSSVFVIHIPGNVMRDKKSNVFKSVMQDIIILRELGVKLVLVLGSDSQISDLTALKGEKPKFSVSKFGATRRITDEFSLEAAMEACGRNNIAVQAQLTRGPDVRLTRKHGDHYSDTGGFSGDGNNSGGRKENIRDIKNNGRNFPVATSGNYVYARRRGVVDGVDYGLTGEVVKIDKTSILETLEQGDVVLLSSLGFNAAGEVFNCVSRDIAVAAAIELNADKLIVLPEDGYLPRDETTNGKVKSYFTLSDAKKWMKNFAKGTEYEDLVENHRAYAWLRSGYASNGSSDVPGNGGASTNTKNPFTSSGENIQVNSWMRAQEMDYEWRVPSCPIEMCAATFACHCGVKRVHMVDPNKSGSLLMELFTSDGEGTMVAGDRYEGTRKATIYDCIGIHDMLQPLADAGIVVYRTEEELRRSVMNERVSFFVTERDGNIIACASLTEYENGKSYEIGSFAVAREYRREGRGDALLSYLEEHASEKGCERLFLLTTRTAEWFTSRGFEFDGAAEDESSTLPKGKEVVKGRGSLLFSKYMTIDSFLEES
;
A
#
# COMPACT_ATOMS: atom_id res chain seq x y z
N MET A 1 -13.44 20.57 -7.63
CA MET A 1 -12.84 20.39 -6.28
C MET A 1 -13.85 20.65 -5.15
N VAL A 2 -14.39 21.86 -4.95
CA VAL A 2 -15.39 22.15 -3.87
C VAL A 2 -16.71 21.37 -4.03
N MET A 3 -17.15 21.11 -5.26
CA MET A 3 -18.36 20.31 -5.52
C MET A 3 -18.14 18.80 -5.33
N MET A 4 -16.88 18.35 -5.48
CA MET A 4 -16.39 17.00 -5.21
C MET A 4 -16.25 16.76 -3.70
N MET A 5 -15.93 17.82 -2.93
CA MET A 5 -15.85 17.85 -1.46
C MET A 5 -17.20 17.67 -0.75
N MET A 6 -18.33 17.99 -1.40
CA MET A 6 -19.67 17.81 -0.80
C MET A 6 -20.19 16.36 -0.89
N MET A 7 -19.59 15.51 -1.71
CA MET A 7 -20.16 14.20 -2.08
C MET A 7 -19.61 13.01 -1.30
N MET A 8 -18.39 13.11 -0.75
CA MET A 8 -17.91 12.15 0.25
C MET A 8 -18.82 12.09 1.50
N MET A 9 -19.67 13.11 1.72
CA MET A 9 -20.68 13.13 2.80
C MET A 9 -21.76 12.05 2.69
N ASN A 10 -22.07 11.52 1.50
CA ASN A 10 -23.19 10.59 1.32
C ASN A 10 -22.77 9.10 1.29
N ALA A 11 -21.57 8.77 0.82
CA ALA A 11 -21.09 7.38 0.72
C ALA A 11 -20.85 6.72 2.09
N VAL A 12 -20.49 7.50 3.11
CA VAL A 12 -20.27 7.02 4.49
C VAL A 12 -21.59 6.86 5.27
N SER A 13 -22.68 7.46 4.80
CA SER A 13 -23.96 7.53 5.53
C SER A 13 -24.96 6.40 5.26
N SER A 14 -24.69 5.50 4.30
CA SER A 14 -25.66 4.48 3.85
C SER A 14 -25.34 3.04 4.29
N SER A 15 -24.74 2.85 5.47
CA SER A 15 -24.70 1.55 6.15
C SER A 15 -25.68 1.55 7.33
N SER A 16 -26.95 1.28 7.05
CA SER A 16 -27.93 0.85 8.05
C SER A 16 -28.68 -0.36 7.49
N PRO A 17 -28.77 -1.49 8.22
CA PRO A 17 -29.39 -2.70 7.70
C PRO A 17 -30.91 -2.54 7.67
N SER A 18 -31.51 -2.50 6.47
CA SER A 18 -32.96 -2.57 6.30
C SER A 18 -33.44 -3.99 6.56
N LEU A 19 -34.34 -4.15 7.54
CA LEU A 19 -35.07 -5.38 7.81
C LEU A 19 -35.72 -5.97 6.55
N HIS A 20 -35.59 -7.29 6.40
CA HIS A 20 -36.14 -8.11 5.32
C HIS A 20 -37.65 -7.89 5.08
N PRO A 21 -38.11 -7.85 3.81
CA PRO A 21 -39.48 -8.21 3.47
C PRO A 21 -39.59 -9.73 3.25
N ARG A 22 -40.52 -10.37 3.96
CA ARG A 22 -40.83 -11.81 3.82
C ARG A 22 -41.42 -12.14 2.43
N PRO A 23 -41.15 -13.33 1.87
CA PRO A 23 -41.58 -13.71 0.53
C PRO A 23 -43.07 -14.08 0.47
N ARG A 24 -43.73 -13.62 -0.60
CA ARG A 24 -45.08 -14.04 -1.01
C ARG A 24 -45.02 -15.44 -1.64
N PHE A 25 -45.53 -16.45 -0.93
CA PHE A 25 -45.91 -17.73 -1.55
C PHE A 25 -47.37 -17.66 -2.00
N ARG A 26 -47.65 -18.11 -3.22
CA ARG A 26 -48.98 -18.16 -3.83
C ARG A 26 -49.37 -19.62 -4.09
N ARG A 27 -50.55 -20.00 -3.55
CA ARG A 27 -51.41 -21.17 -3.85
C ARG A 27 -50.87 -22.54 -3.38
N ASN A 28 -51.65 -23.43 -2.74
CA ASN A 28 -53.07 -23.74 -2.93
C ASN A 28 -53.69 -24.52 -1.74
N HIS A 29 -55.03 -24.43 -1.65
CA HIS A 29 -56.02 -25.33 -1.00
C HIS A 29 -56.21 -25.28 0.54
N ARG A 30 -57.36 -24.74 0.98
CA ARG A 30 -58.55 -25.43 1.57
C ARG A 30 -58.32 -25.75 3.05
N PHE A 31 -59.14 -25.42 4.05
CA PHE A 31 -60.58 -25.17 4.20
C PHE A 31 -60.81 -24.56 5.61
N LEU A 32 -61.91 -23.79 5.81
CA LEU A 32 -62.73 -23.65 7.04
C LEU A 32 -62.04 -23.09 8.32
N THR A 33 -62.56 -22.16 9.15
CA THR A 33 -63.85 -21.49 9.30
C THR A 33 -63.74 -20.39 10.39
N ARG A 34 -64.55 -19.33 10.25
CA ARG A 34 -65.30 -18.60 11.32
C ARG A 34 -64.49 -17.65 12.22
N ALA A 35 -64.58 -16.33 11.98
CA ALA A 35 -65.48 -15.32 12.60
C ALA A 35 -65.02 -14.95 14.02
N GLN A 36 -64.80 -13.69 14.41
CA GLN A 36 -65.75 -12.57 14.52
C GLN A 36 -64.93 -11.30 14.92
N SER A 37 -65.24 -10.12 14.34
CA SER A 37 -65.73 -8.87 14.99
C SER A 37 -64.74 -8.23 16.00
N GLU A 38 -64.54 -6.92 16.14
CA GLU A 38 -65.32 -5.69 15.89
C GLU A 38 -64.32 -4.50 16.07
N ALA A 39 -64.39 -3.46 15.24
CA ALA A 39 -64.83 -2.09 15.58
C ALA A 39 -63.90 -1.34 16.58
N ASP A 40 -63.19 -0.31 16.12
CA ASP A 40 -63.53 1.13 16.25
C ASP A 40 -63.38 1.64 17.70
N ALA A 41 -62.90 2.83 18.03
CA ALA A 41 -62.25 3.93 17.35
C ALA A 41 -61.79 4.91 18.46
N SER A 42 -60.91 5.83 18.08
CA SER A 42 -61.01 7.25 18.46
C SER A 42 -60.32 7.76 19.76
N THR A 43 -59.43 8.74 19.49
CA THR A 43 -59.36 10.10 20.07
C THR A 43 -58.49 10.44 21.30
N SER A 44 -57.70 11.49 21.04
CA SER A 44 -57.31 12.65 21.88
C SER A 44 -56.33 12.49 23.05
N ALA A 45 -55.12 12.94 22.76
CA ALA A 45 -54.37 14.01 23.42
C ALA A 45 -54.88 14.55 24.78
N SER A 46 -53.97 14.62 25.76
CA SER A 46 -53.71 15.87 26.50
C SER A 46 -52.40 15.81 27.29
N THR A 47 -51.96 17.03 27.58
CA THR A 47 -50.67 17.58 27.96
C THR A 47 -50.35 17.42 29.46
N SER A 48 -49.18 17.94 29.86
CA SER A 48 -48.75 18.34 31.22
C SER A 48 -48.05 17.25 32.06
N SER A 49 -47.18 17.53 33.02
CA SER A 49 -46.21 18.62 33.29
C SER A 49 -45.40 18.17 34.52
N ASN A 50 -44.16 18.63 34.59
CA ASN A 50 -43.14 18.47 35.64
C ASN A 50 -43.52 18.20 37.12
N SER A 51 -42.55 17.51 37.74
CA SER A 51 -41.96 17.66 39.10
C SER A 51 -42.45 16.74 40.22
N SER A 52 -41.51 16.00 40.82
CA SER A 52 -41.02 16.23 42.20
C SER A 52 -40.02 15.14 42.65
N ASN A 53 -39.01 15.58 43.40
CA ASN A 53 -37.91 14.81 44.01
C ASN A 53 -38.34 13.65 44.94
N SER A 54 -37.48 12.63 45.02
CA SER A 54 -37.15 11.99 46.30
C SER A 54 -35.71 11.48 46.31
N GLU A 55 -34.93 11.92 47.29
CA GLU A 55 -33.57 11.50 47.59
C GLU A 55 -33.51 10.02 48.03
N LYS A 56 -32.44 9.33 47.64
CA LYS A 56 -31.83 8.26 48.44
C LYS A 56 -30.34 8.16 48.13
N THR A 57 -29.54 8.43 49.15
CA THR A 57 -28.09 8.27 49.25
C THR A 57 -27.67 6.80 49.24
N THR A 58 -26.66 6.44 48.44
CA THR A 58 -25.61 5.46 48.80
C THR A 58 -24.41 5.61 47.87
N ALA A 59 -23.22 5.66 48.45
CA ALA A 59 -21.93 5.87 47.81
C ALA A 59 -21.46 4.68 46.96
N THR A 60 -20.90 4.92 45.77
CA THR A 60 -19.86 4.06 45.16
C THR A 60 -19.19 4.75 43.96
N GLY A 61 -17.85 4.88 44.00
CA GLY A 61 -16.93 4.89 42.86
C GLY A 61 -17.07 5.97 41.79
N MET A 62 -16.27 7.04 41.89
CA MET A 62 -15.92 7.88 40.73
C MET A 62 -15.08 7.07 39.73
N ASN A 63 -15.71 6.55 38.68
CA ASN A 63 -15.00 6.24 37.43
C ASN A 63 -15.09 7.48 36.54
N LEU A 64 -13.99 8.27 36.50
CA LEU A 64 -13.82 9.34 35.54
C LEU A 64 -13.48 8.72 34.18
N ALA A 65 -14.47 8.13 33.52
CA ALA A 65 -14.36 7.77 32.12
C ALA A 65 -14.36 9.06 31.30
N THR A 66 -13.17 9.55 30.96
CA THR A 66 -12.96 10.62 29.99
C THR A 66 -13.61 10.22 28.67
N THR A 67 -14.87 10.61 28.50
CA THR A 67 -15.62 10.38 27.26
C THR A 67 -15.18 11.48 26.31
N THR A 68 -14.19 11.20 25.47
CA THR A 68 -13.79 12.09 24.39
C THR A 68 -15.03 12.41 23.55
N PRO A 69 -15.42 13.68 23.34
CA PRO A 69 -16.61 14.00 22.56
C PRO A 69 -16.41 13.51 21.12
N ALA A 70 -17.37 12.73 20.61
CA ALA A 70 -17.35 12.26 19.23
C ALA A 70 -17.36 13.47 18.28
N LEU A 71 -16.33 13.59 17.44
CA LEU A 71 -16.22 14.63 16.41
C LEU A 71 -17.45 14.60 15.50
N SER A 72 -17.95 15.78 15.11
CA SER A 72 -19.03 15.90 14.12
C SER A 72 -18.63 15.20 12.81
N ASN A 73 -19.59 14.62 12.08
CA ASN A 73 -19.35 14.01 10.76
C ASN A 73 -18.61 14.96 9.80
N LYS A 74 -18.82 16.28 9.93
CA LYS A 74 -18.08 17.29 9.16
C LYS A 74 -16.61 17.36 9.55
N ASP A 75 -16.31 17.32 10.85
CA ASP A 75 -14.94 17.39 11.36
C ASP A 75 -14.17 16.10 11.05
N GLN A 76 -14.84 14.94 11.15
CA GLN A 76 -14.28 13.65 10.73
C GLN A 76 -13.89 13.66 9.25
N PHE A 77 -14.76 14.19 8.38
CA PHE A 77 -14.46 14.35 6.95
C PHE A 77 -13.28 15.28 6.70
N VAL A 78 -13.27 16.47 7.32
CA VAL A 78 -12.18 17.44 7.13
C VAL A 78 -10.85 16.85 7.61
N ASN A 79 -10.85 16.14 8.73
CA ASN A 79 -9.66 15.46 9.24
C ASN A 79 -9.21 14.35 8.30
N PHE A 80 -10.10 13.46 7.87
CA PHE A 80 -9.78 12.43 6.87
C PHE A 80 -9.16 13.03 5.61
N PHE A 81 -9.75 14.10 5.08
CA PHE A 81 -9.24 14.74 3.87
C PHE A 81 -7.86 15.37 4.07
N ARG A 82 -7.62 16.04 5.21
CA ARG A 82 -6.30 16.57 5.57
C ARG A 82 -5.26 15.47 5.71
N THR A 83 -5.63 14.36 6.33
CA THR A 83 -4.76 13.18 6.48
C THR A 83 -4.47 12.50 5.15
N ALA A 84 -5.45 12.46 4.23
CA ALA A 84 -5.30 11.85 2.90
C ALA A 84 -4.50 12.72 1.91
N LEU A 85 -4.48 14.05 2.09
CA LEU A 85 -3.92 15.00 1.12
C LEU A 85 -2.44 14.76 0.75
N PRO A 86 -1.53 14.43 1.69
CA PRO A 86 -0.16 14.07 1.35
C PRO A 86 -0.09 12.86 0.41
N TYR A 87 -0.89 11.83 0.68
CA TYR A 87 -0.97 10.63 -0.16
C TYR A 87 -1.53 10.93 -1.55
N ILE A 88 -2.56 11.78 -1.65
CA ILE A 88 -3.09 12.26 -2.94
C ILE A 88 -1.99 12.93 -3.76
N THR A 89 -1.18 13.77 -3.12
CA THR A 89 -0.09 14.49 -3.77
C THR A 89 1.02 13.54 -4.21
N MET A 90 1.36 12.56 -3.36
CA MET A 90 2.40 11.55 -3.62
C MET A 90 2.03 10.61 -4.77
N HIS A 91 0.76 10.18 -4.85
CA HIS A 91 0.30 9.23 -5.89
C HIS A 91 0.01 9.90 -7.24
N LYS A 92 -0.04 11.23 -7.29
CA LYS A 92 -0.36 11.97 -8.51
C LYS A 92 0.71 11.69 -9.57
N SER A 93 0.24 11.29 -10.76
CA SER A 93 1.08 10.93 -11.91
C SER A 93 1.96 9.68 -11.72
N SER A 94 1.82 8.97 -10.59
CA SER A 94 2.47 7.66 -10.37
C SER A 94 1.82 6.57 -11.22
N VAL A 95 2.62 5.58 -11.62
CA VAL A 95 2.14 4.44 -12.42
C VAL A 95 1.77 3.29 -11.49
N PHE A 96 0.48 2.93 -11.48
CA PHE A 96 -0.04 1.79 -10.73
C PHE A 96 -0.45 0.67 -11.67
N VAL A 97 0.02 -0.53 -11.39
CA VAL A 97 -0.46 -1.77 -12.01
C VAL A 97 -1.41 -2.45 -11.03
N ILE A 98 -2.65 -2.72 -11.46
CA ILE A 98 -3.68 -3.34 -10.61
C ILE A 98 -4.08 -4.68 -11.22
N HIS A 99 -3.83 -5.78 -10.51
CA HIS A 99 -4.28 -7.11 -10.88
C HIS A 99 -5.68 -7.38 -10.33
N ILE A 100 -6.65 -7.58 -11.23
CA ILE A 100 -8.03 -7.94 -10.89
C ILE A 100 -8.22 -9.42 -11.25
N PRO A 101 -8.28 -10.34 -10.28
CA PRO A 101 -8.40 -11.78 -10.54
C PRO A 101 -9.76 -12.14 -11.15
N GLY A 102 -9.84 -13.29 -11.82
CA GLY A 102 -11.04 -13.70 -12.55
C GLY A 102 -12.26 -13.92 -11.66
N ASN A 103 -12.07 -14.32 -10.40
CA ASN A 103 -13.16 -14.47 -9.43
C ASN A 103 -13.83 -13.12 -9.09
N VAL A 104 -13.05 -12.04 -8.94
CA VAL A 104 -13.55 -10.67 -8.78
C VAL A 104 -14.32 -10.27 -10.04
N MET A 105 -13.79 -10.55 -11.23
CA MET A 105 -14.46 -10.28 -12.52
C MET A 105 -15.76 -11.09 -12.71
N ARG A 106 -15.86 -12.28 -12.09
CA ARG A 106 -16.99 -13.21 -12.24
C ARG A 106 -18.18 -12.79 -11.39
N ASP A 107 -17.94 -12.12 -10.28
CA ASP A 107 -18.96 -11.83 -9.28
C ASP A 107 -20.07 -10.91 -9.81
N LYS A 108 -21.29 -11.47 -9.90
CA LYS A 108 -22.52 -10.75 -10.27
C LYS A 108 -23.39 -10.39 -9.07
N LYS A 109 -23.13 -10.95 -7.88
CA LYS A 109 -24.06 -10.90 -6.73
C LYS A 109 -23.56 -10.06 -5.57
N SER A 110 -22.27 -10.11 -5.23
CA SER A 110 -21.71 -9.37 -4.08
C SER A 110 -21.25 -7.95 -4.41
N ASN A 111 -21.46 -7.47 -5.65
CA ASN A 111 -21.06 -6.14 -6.12
C ASN A 111 -19.55 -5.83 -5.92
N VAL A 112 -18.70 -6.84 -5.67
CA VAL A 112 -17.27 -6.67 -5.39
C VAL A 112 -16.58 -5.97 -6.56
N PHE A 113 -16.79 -6.48 -7.79
CA PHE A 113 -16.27 -5.86 -9.01
C PHE A 113 -16.65 -4.38 -9.14
N LYS A 114 -17.91 -4.03 -8.84
CA LYS A 114 -18.36 -2.64 -8.94
C LYS A 114 -17.70 -1.75 -7.89
N SER A 115 -17.56 -2.23 -6.65
CA SER A 115 -16.87 -1.51 -5.58
C SER A 115 -15.42 -1.24 -5.96
N VAL A 116 -14.69 -2.27 -6.38
CA VAL A 116 -13.28 -2.13 -6.82
C VAL A 116 -13.17 -1.14 -7.98
N MET A 117 -14.09 -1.21 -8.96
CA MET A 117 -14.07 -0.27 -10.08
C MET A 117 -14.39 1.17 -9.66
N GLN A 118 -15.26 1.40 -8.67
CA GLN A 118 -15.52 2.74 -8.13
C GLN A 118 -14.25 3.33 -7.50
N ASP A 119 -13.51 2.53 -6.74
CA ASP A 119 -12.24 2.94 -6.15
C ASP A 119 -11.19 3.26 -7.23
N ILE A 120 -11.08 2.42 -8.27
CA ILE A 120 -10.18 2.63 -9.42
C ILE A 120 -10.52 3.93 -10.17
N ILE A 121 -11.82 4.23 -10.35
CA ILE A 121 -12.25 5.48 -10.98
C ILE A 121 -11.80 6.68 -10.14
N ILE A 122 -11.90 6.61 -8.81
CA ILE A 122 -11.41 7.67 -7.93
C ILE A 122 -9.89 7.84 -8.06
N LEU A 123 -9.11 6.75 -8.10
CA LEU A 123 -7.66 6.83 -8.31
C LEU A 123 -7.31 7.55 -9.62
N ARG A 124 -8.03 7.23 -10.70
CA ARG A 124 -7.87 7.88 -12.00
C ARG A 124 -8.13 9.39 -11.93
N GLU A 125 -9.22 9.79 -11.27
CA GLU A 125 -9.58 11.21 -11.08
C GLU A 125 -8.58 11.98 -10.20
N LEU A 126 -7.88 11.29 -9.30
CA LEU A 126 -6.79 11.85 -8.51
C LEU A 126 -5.48 11.96 -9.31
N GLY A 127 -5.46 11.53 -10.58
CA GLY A 127 -4.35 11.68 -11.50
C GLY A 127 -3.35 10.52 -11.48
N VAL A 128 -3.73 9.36 -10.93
CA VAL A 128 -2.92 8.14 -11.00
C VAL A 128 -2.96 7.58 -12.43
N LYS A 129 -1.81 7.16 -12.96
CA LYS A 129 -1.69 6.47 -14.25
C LYS A 129 -1.94 4.97 -14.05
N LEU A 130 -2.98 4.43 -14.68
CA LEU A 130 -3.50 3.10 -14.36
C LEU A 130 -3.30 2.08 -15.49
N VAL A 131 -2.69 0.95 -15.14
CA VAL A 131 -2.67 -0.27 -15.94
C VAL A 131 -3.47 -1.35 -15.21
N LEU A 132 -4.57 -1.81 -15.79
CA LEU A 132 -5.43 -2.83 -15.21
C LEU A 132 -5.17 -4.17 -15.89
N VAL A 133 -4.79 -5.18 -15.11
CA VAL A 133 -4.56 -6.54 -15.60
C VAL A 133 -5.73 -7.43 -15.20
N LEU A 134 -6.47 -7.90 -16.20
CA LEU A 134 -7.75 -8.56 -16.02
C LEU A 134 -7.59 -10.08 -16.08
N GLY A 135 -7.85 -10.75 -14.97
CA GLY A 135 -7.97 -12.21 -14.90
C GLY A 135 -9.26 -12.70 -15.56
N SER A 136 -9.18 -13.88 -16.17
CA SER A 136 -10.30 -14.53 -16.87
C SER A 136 -10.44 -16.01 -16.53
N ASP A 137 -9.61 -16.53 -15.61
CA ASP A 137 -9.50 -17.94 -15.24
C ASP A 137 -10.85 -18.56 -14.86
N SER A 138 -11.64 -17.85 -14.06
CA SER A 138 -12.93 -18.31 -13.57
C SER A 138 -13.98 -18.35 -14.70
N GLN A 139 -13.96 -17.36 -15.60
CA GLN A 139 -14.85 -17.27 -16.75
C GLN A 139 -14.51 -18.33 -17.79
N ILE A 140 -13.22 -18.60 -18.04
CA ILE A 140 -12.77 -19.68 -18.93
C ILE A 140 -13.32 -21.01 -18.41
N SER A 141 -13.14 -21.30 -17.10
CA SER A 141 -13.69 -22.52 -16.51
C SER A 141 -15.20 -22.65 -16.71
N ASP A 142 -15.95 -21.57 -16.50
CA ASP A 142 -17.40 -21.55 -16.67
C ASP A 142 -17.80 -21.80 -18.13
N LEU A 143 -17.12 -21.16 -19.10
CA LEU A 143 -17.40 -21.32 -20.53
C LEU A 143 -17.03 -22.71 -21.05
N THR A 144 -15.89 -23.25 -20.66
CA THR A 144 -15.48 -24.62 -21.01
C THR A 144 -16.51 -25.63 -20.49
N ALA A 145 -16.96 -25.47 -19.23
CA ALA A 145 -17.97 -26.32 -18.62
C ALA A 145 -19.35 -26.21 -19.30
N LEU A 146 -19.78 -24.99 -19.65
CA LEU A 146 -21.05 -24.76 -20.36
C LEU A 146 -21.10 -25.42 -21.73
N LYS A 147 -19.97 -25.48 -22.41
CA LYS A 147 -19.85 -26.12 -23.72
C LYS A 147 -19.56 -27.64 -23.62
N GLY A 148 -19.63 -28.23 -22.42
CA GLY A 148 -19.59 -29.68 -22.19
C GLY A 148 -18.21 -30.28 -21.90
N GLU A 149 -17.15 -29.47 -21.83
CA GLU A 149 -15.78 -29.91 -21.56
C GLU A 149 -15.38 -29.63 -20.11
N LYS A 150 -14.45 -30.42 -19.56
CA LYS A 150 -13.91 -30.14 -18.21
C LYS A 150 -12.67 -29.25 -18.31
N PRO A 151 -12.57 -28.18 -17.51
CA PRO A 151 -11.33 -27.41 -17.35
C PRO A 151 -10.14 -28.32 -17.01
N LYS A 152 -9.08 -28.25 -17.80
CA LYS A 152 -7.86 -29.06 -17.63
C LYS A 152 -6.81 -28.24 -16.91
N PHE A 153 -6.25 -28.79 -15.84
CA PHE A 153 -5.17 -28.18 -15.06
C PHE A 153 -4.05 -29.18 -14.83
N SER A 154 -2.83 -28.66 -14.77
CA SER A 154 -1.65 -29.39 -14.33
C SER A 154 -1.01 -28.64 -13.17
N VAL A 155 -0.44 -29.37 -12.23
CA VAL A 155 0.31 -28.80 -11.11
C VAL A 155 1.78 -28.98 -11.43
N SER A 156 2.55 -27.90 -11.43
CA SER A 156 4.01 -27.97 -11.58
C SER A 156 4.63 -28.70 -10.39
N LYS A 157 5.88 -29.16 -10.54
CA LYS A 157 6.66 -29.66 -9.40
C LYS A 157 6.69 -28.69 -8.21
N PHE A 158 6.62 -27.39 -8.48
CA PHE A 158 6.61 -26.32 -7.46
C PHE A 158 5.21 -26.02 -6.89
N GLY A 159 4.22 -26.90 -7.10
CA GLY A 159 2.87 -26.74 -6.56
C GLY A 159 2.02 -25.69 -7.28
N ALA A 160 2.51 -25.10 -8.37
CA ALA A 160 1.77 -24.09 -9.12
C ALA A 160 0.74 -24.76 -10.02
N THR A 161 -0.54 -24.48 -9.78
CA THR A 161 -1.61 -24.93 -10.68
C THR A 161 -1.62 -24.02 -11.92
N ARG A 162 -1.51 -24.62 -13.10
CA ARG A 162 -1.61 -23.96 -14.40
C ARG A 162 -2.66 -24.64 -15.27
N ARG A 163 -3.37 -23.84 -16.07
CA ARG A 163 -4.35 -24.36 -17.04
C ARG A 163 -3.61 -24.96 -18.23
N ILE A 164 -4.08 -26.12 -18.70
CA ILE A 164 -3.75 -26.65 -20.03
C ILE A 164 -4.76 -26.06 -21.00
N THR A 165 -4.29 -25.38 -22.04
CA THR A 165 -5.18 -24.67 -22.98
C THR A 165 -5.14 -25.39 -24.33
N ASP A 166 -6.19 -26.13 -24.65
CA ASP A 166 -6.46 -26.59 -26.01
C ASP A 166 -7.16 -25.50 -26.84
N GLU A 167 -7.38 -25.75 -28.13
CA GLU A 167 -8.00 -24.80 -29.06
C GLU A 167 -9.35 -24.29 -28.53
N PHE A 168 -10.15 -25.20 -27.99
CA PHE A 168 -11.46 -24.87 -27.42
C PHE A 168 -11.36 -24.01 -26.15
N SER A 169 -10.42 -24.33 -25.26
CA SER A 169 -10.14 -23.51 -24.08
C SER A 169 -9.60 -22.14 -24.46
N LEU A 170 -8.88 -22.03 -25.58
CA LEU A 170 -8.41 -20.76 -26.12
C LEU A 170 -9.58 -19.91 -26.64
N GLU A 171 -10.53 -20.48 -27.39
CA GLU A 171 -11.75 -19.77 -27.79
C GLU A 171 -12.52 -19.25 -26.57
N ALA A 172 -12.68 -20.08 -25.53
CA ALA A 172 -13.28 -19.67 -24.27
C ALA A 172 -12.49 -18.54 -23.59
N ALA A 173 -11.15 -18.56 -23.67
CA ALA A 173 -10.30 -17.47 -23.18
C ALA A 173 -10.49 -16.17 -23.94
N MET A 174 -10.61 -16.22 -25.27
CA MET A 174 -10.88 -15.05 -26.10
C MET A 174 -12.26 -14.44 -25.78
N GLU A 175 -13.29 -15.28 -25.68
CA GLU A 175 -14.64 -14.84 -25.27
C GLU A 175 -14.64 -14.22 -23.86
N ALA A 176 -13.99 -14.88 -22.89
CA ALA A 176 -13.88 -14.40 -21.52
C ALA A 176 -13.13 -13.06 -21.42
N CYS A 177 -12.00 -12.92 -22.12
CA CYS A 177 -11.20 -11.70 -22.12
C CYS A 177 -11.95 -10.54 -22.78
N GLY A 178 -12.62 -10.78 -23.91
CA GLY A 178 -13.45 -9.76 -24.56
C GLY A 178 -14.59 -9.29 -23.66
N ARG A 179 -15.28 -10.23 -23.01
CA ARG A 179 -16.32 -9.92 -22.02
C ARG A 179 -15.78 -9.07 -20.87
N ASN A 180 -14.63 -9.42 -20.32
CA ASN A 180 -14.02 -8.74 -19.17
C ASN A 180 -13.57 -7.32 -19.54
N ASN A 181 -12.96 -7.12 -20.72
CA ASN A 181 -12.62 -5.80 -21.24
C ASN A 181 -13.86 -4.91 -21.34
N ILE A 182 -14.93 -5.40 -21.98
CA ILE A 182 -16.19 -4.66 -22.14
C ILE A 182 -16.80 -4.32 -20.78
N ALA A 183 -16.75 -5.24 -19.81
CA ALA A 183 -17.28 -5.02 -18.47
C ALA A 183 -16.56 -3.87 -17.74
N VAL A 184 -15.23 -3.82 -17.83
CA VAL A 184 -14.41 -2.74 -17.24
C VAL A 184 -14.66 -1.42 -17.96
N GLN A 185 -14.64 -1.41 -19.29
CA GLN A 185 -14.95 -0.22 -20.11
C GLN A 185 -16.32 0.36 -19.76
N ALA A 186 -17.33 -0.49 -19.58
CA ALA A 186 -18.67 -0.08 -19.19
C ALA A 186 -18.73 0.54 -17.79
N GLN A 187 -17.91 0.08 -16.83
CA GLN A 187 -17.84 0.73 -15.51
C GLN A 187 -17.10 2.06 -15.59
N LEU A 188 -15.96 2.13 -16.30
CA LEU A 188 -15.20 3.37 -16.46
C LEU A 188 -16.04 4.48 -17.13
N THR A 189 -16.90 4.12 -18.09
CA THR A 189 -17.80 5.07 -18.78
C THR A 189 -18.75 5.81 -17.82
N ARG A 190 -19.17 5.17 -16.73
CA ARG A 190 -20.13 5.78 -15.79
C ARG A 190 -19.55 7.01 -15.08
N GLY A 191 -18.22 7.14 -15.06
CA GLY A 191 -17.55 8.02 -14.12
C GLY A 191 -17.88 7.60 -12.67
N PRO A 192 -17.46 8.39 -11.68
CA PRO A 192 -18.00 8.23 -10.33
C PRO A 192 -19.52 8.41 -10.39
N ASP A 193 -20.29 7.61 -9.65
CA ASP A 193 -21.77 7.68 -9.61
C ASP A 193 -22.20 9.00 -8.92
N VAL A 194 -22.13 10.09 -9.69
CA VAL A 194 -22.52 11.42 -9.26
C VAL A 194 -24.03 11.50 -9.46
N ARG A 195 -24.81 11.33 -8.39
CA ARG A 195 -26.18 11.85 -8.37
C ARG A 195 -26.11 13.36 -8.48
N LEU A 196 -26.10 13.87 -9.71
CA LEU A 196 -26.35 15.27 -10.01
C LEU A 196 -27.76 15.58 -9.50
N THR A 197 -27.88 16.20 -8.34
CA THR A 197 -29.05 17.03 -8.08
C THR A 197 -29.01 18.10 -9.17
N ARG A 198 -29.92 17.98 -10.15
CA ARG A 198 -30.10 18.99 -11.20
C ARG A 198 -30.21 20.35 -10.51
N LYS A 199 -29.18 21.19 -10.62
CA LYS A 199 -29.36 22.63 -10.48
C LYS A 199 -30.10 23.06 -11.74
N HIS A 200 -31.38 23.40 -11.60
CA HIS A 200 -32.07 24.17 -12.64
C HIS A 200 -31.25 25.45 -12.88
N GLY A 201 -30.63 25.58 -14.05
CA GLY A 201 -29.88 26.79 -14.38
C GLY A 201 -29.03 26.70 -15.66
N ASP A 202 -28.42 25.55 -15.94
CA ASP A 202 -27.45 25.51 -17.05
C ASP A 202 -28.05 24.84 -18.28
N HIS A 203 -28.35 25.67 -19.29
CA HIS A 203 -28.68 25.22 -20.64
C HIS A 203 -27.48 24.50 -21.26
N TYR A 204 -27.43 23.18 -21.09
CA TYR A 204 -26.56 22.31 -21.87
C TYR A 204 -27.23 22.06 -23.22
N SER A 205 -26.70 22.63 -24.30
CA SER A 205 -27.12 22.31 -25.66
C SER A 205 -26.60 20.93 -26.03
N ASP A 206 -27.36 19.92 -25.65
CA ASP A 206 -27.22 18.55 -26.13
C ASP A 206 -27.81 18.46 -27.54
N THR A 207 -27.02 18.85 -28.54
CA THR A 207 -27.23 18.43 -29.92
C THR A 207 -25.89 18.08 -30.51
N GLY A 208 -25.60 16.78 -30.57
CA GLY A 208 -24.76 16.23 -31.63
C GLY A 208 -25.35 16.69 -32.97
N GLY A 209 -24.74 17.73 -33.55
CA GLY A 209 -25.21 18.39 -34.76
C GLY A 209 -24.05 18.61 -35.71
N PHE A 210 -24.06 17.88 -36.81
CA PHE A 210 -23.40 18.28 -38.05
C PHE A 210 -23.90 19.68 -38.46
N SER A 211 -23.01 20.67 -38.50
CA SER A 211 -23.07 21.98 -39.22
C SER A 211 -22.02 22.88 -38.55
N GLY A 212 -21.22 23.72 -39.18
CA GLY A 212 -21.17 24.29 -40.53
C GLY A 212 -20.19 25.48 -40.43
N ASP A 213 -19.53 25.82 -41.53
CA ASP A 213 -18.58 26.94 -41.62
C ASP A 213 -19.08 28.24 -40.99
N GLY A 214 -18.23 28.87 -40.18
CA GLY A 214 -18.51 30.15 -39.55
C GLY A 214 -17.24 30.84 -39.06
N ASN A 215 -16.67 31.71 -39.91
CA ASN A 215 -15.63 32.67 -39.56
C ASN A 215 -16.01 33.50 -38.32
N ASN A 216 -15.11 33.63 -37.34
CA ASN A 216 -14.87 34.94 -36.73
C ASN A 216 -13.51 35.10 -36.04
N SER A 217 -12.78 36.08 -36.58
CA SER A 217 -11.76 36.97 -36.03
C SER A 217 -11.29 36.84 -34.57
N GLY A 218 -9.96 36.75 -34.44
CA GLY A 218 -9.16 37.81 -33.82
C GLY A 218 -9.27 38.00 -32.30
N GLY A 219 -8.62 37.13 -31.54
CA GLY A 219 -8.37 37.34 -30.11
C GLY A 219 -7.14 36.55 -29.66
N ARG A 220 -6.00 37.23 -29.57
CA ARG A 220 -4.72 36.69 -29.08
C ARG A 220 -4.85 36.40 -27.58
N LYS A 221 -5.26 35.17 -27.23
CA LYS A 221 -5.19 34.67 -25.84
C LYS A 221 -3.80 34.08 -25.62
N GLU A 222 -3.12 34.67 -24.64
CA GLU A 222 -1.80 34.26 -24.20
C GLU A 222 -1.80 32.80 -23.72
N ASN A 223 -0.69 32.12 -24.04
CA ASN A 223 -0.46 30.70 -23.75
C ASN A 223 -0.26 30.48 -22.24
N ILE A 224 -1.34 30.23 -21.52
CA ILE A 224 -1.27 29.38 -20.34
C ILE A 224 -1.19 27.95 -20.89
N ARG A 225 -0.05 27.28 -20.67
CA ARG A 225 0.10 25.83 -20.90
C ARG A 225 -0.76 25.11 -19.86
N ASP A 226 -2.08 25.22 -20.00
CA ASP A 226 -3.03 24.44 -19.23
C ASP A 226 -2.81 22.98 -19.59
N ILE A 227 -2.63 22.18 -18.54
CA ILE A 227 -2.39 20.75 -18.57
C ILE A 227 -3.46 20.13 -19.49
N LYS A 228 -3.02 19.65 -20.66
CA LYS A 228 -3.86 19.06 -21.70
C LYS A 228 -4.43 17.72 -21.23
N ASN A 229 -5.41 17.72 -20.34
CA ASN A 229 -6.51 16.80 -20.53
C ASN A 229 -7.25 17.32 -21.75
N ASN A 230 -7.08 16.65 -22.88
CA ASN A 230 -7.37 17.09 -24.26
C ASN A 230 -8.89 17.38 -24.53
N GLY A 231 -9.58 18.13 -23.67
CA GLY A 231 -11.03 18.33 -23.73
C GLY A 231 -11.86 17.05 -23.51
N ARG A 232 -11.23 15.94 -23.14
CA ARG A 232 -11.90 14.65 -22.93
C ARG A 232 -12.47 14.58 -21.52
N ASN A 233 -13.79 14.72 -21.39
CA ASN A 233 -14.51 14.62 -20.12
C ASN A 233 -14.70 13.18 -19.62
N PHE A 234 -14.43 12.16 -20.44
CA PHE A 234 -14.65 10.76 -20.09
C PHE A 234 -13.34 9.96 -20.13
N PRO A 235 -13.14 9.01 -19.19
CA PRO A 235 -11.99 8.13 -19.20
C PRO A 235 -12.02 7.22 -20.44
N VAL A 236 -10.95 7.23 -21.21
CA VAL A 236 -10.74 6.28 -22.30
C VAL A 236 -10.00 5.07 -21.73
N ALA A 237 -10.48 3.88 -22.08
CA ALA A 237 -9.86 2.62 -21.70
C ALA A 237 -9.34 1.90 -22.94
N THR A 238 -8.03 1.75 -23.01
CA THR A 238 -7.31 1.31 -24.21
C THR A 238 -6.74 -0.08 -23.99
N SER A 239 -7.16 -1.04 -24.81
CA SER A 239 -6.62 -2.40 -24.85
C SER A 239 -5.87 -2.62 -26.16
N GLY A 240 -4.82 -3.44 -26.16
CA GLY A 240 -4.02 -3.70 -27.35
C GLY A 240 -3.15 -4.95 -27.22
N ASN A 241 -2.32 -5.18 -28.22
CA ASN A 241 -1.33 -6.25 -28.31
C ASN A 241 -0.06 -5.94 -27.51
N TYR A 242 -0.22 -5.49 -26.26
CA TYR A 242 0.90 -5.07 -25.41
C TYR A 242 1.69 -6.24 -24.79
N VAL A 243 1.11 -7.44 -24.78
CA VAL A 243 1.69 -8.62 -24.14
C VAL A 243 2.26 -9.55 -25.20
N TYR A 244 3.59 -9.63 -25.27
CA TYR A 244 4.26 -10.64 -26.08
C TYR A 244 4.39 -11.93 -25.29
N ALA A 245 4.07 -13.06 -25.89
CA ALA A 245 4.12 -14.36 -25.26
C ALA A 245 4.62 -15.46 -26.21
N ARG A 246 5.10 -16.57 -25.63
CA ARG A 246 5.46 -17.79 -26.34
C ARG A 246 4.72 -18.98 -25.76
N ARG A 247 4.66 -20.09 -26.50
CA ARG A 247 4.15 -21.36 -25.97
C ARG A 247 4.96 -21.78 -24.75
N ARG A 248 4.28 -22.27 -23.71
CA ARG A 248 4.90 -22.99 -22.60
C ARG A 248 5.52 -24.31 -23.06
N GLY A 249 4.87 -24.98 -24.01
CA GLY A 249 5.31 -26.26 -24.54
C GLY A 249 5.08 -27.41 -23.56
N VAL A 250 5.95 -28.43 -23.63
CA VAL A 250 5.87 -29.62 -22.78
C VAL A 250 6.76 -29.44 -21.57
N VAL A 251 6.17 -29.38 -20.38
CA VAL A 251 6.89 -29.26 -19.11
C VAL A 251 6.48 -30.42 -18.21
N ASP A 252 7.47 -31.10 -17.62
CA ASP A 252 7.25 -32.29 -16.78
C ASP A 252 6.40 -33.40 -17.45
N GLY A 253 6.58 -33.57 -18.78
CA GLY A 253 5.85 -34.56 -19.57
C GLY A 253 4.40 -34.18 -19.89
N VAL A 254 3.95 -32.98 -19.49
CA VAL A 254 2.61 -32.47 -19.78
C VAL A 254 2.69 -31.42 -20.89
N ASP A 255 1.95 -31.63 -21.99
CA ASP A 255 1.79 -30.63 -23.04
C ASP A 255 0.73 -29.59 -22.63
N TYR A 256 1.14 -28.34 -22.54
CA TYR A 256 0.27 -27.23 -22.17
C TYR A 256 -0.46 -26.58 -23.36
N GLY A 257 -0.21 -27.04 -24.59
CA GLY A 257 -0.88 -26.58 -25.80
C GLY A 257 -0.66 -25.09 -26.09
N LEU A 258 -1.73 -24.31 -25.99
CA LEU A 258 -1.81 -22.86 -26.24
C LEU A 258 -1.70 -22.03 -24.96
N THR A 259 -1.27 -22.63 -23.84
CA THR A 259 -0.89 -21.87 -22.66
C THR A 259 0.40 -21.11 -22.92
N GLY A 260 0.38 -19.82 -22.63
CA GLY A 260 1.45 -18.88 -22.93
C GLY A 260 2.29 -18.50 -21.73
N GLU A 261 3.56 -18.24 -21.99
CA GLU A 261 4.51 -17.59 -21.09
C GLU A 261 4.81 -16.18 -21.61
N VAL A 262 4.66 -15.18 -20.73
CA VAL A 262 4.85 -13.77 -21.07
C VAL A 262 6.32 -13.53 -21.39
N VAL A 263 6.68 -13.13 -22.59
CA VAL A 263 8.07 -12.87 -22.97
C VAL A 263 8.46 -11.43 -22.68
N LYS A 264 7.59 -10.48 -23.01
CA LYS A 264 7.86 -9.04 -22.94
C LYS A 264 6.55 -8.25 -22.81
N ILE A 265 6.63 -7.09 -22.17
CA ILE A 265 5.57 -6.08 -22.17
C ILE A 265 5.98 -4.89 -23.05
N ASP A 266 5.07 -4.37 -23.87
CA ASP A 266 5.33 -3.16 -24.67
C ASP A 266 5.28 -1.90 -23.79
N LYS A 267 6.37 -1.67 -23.05
CA LYS A 267 6.53 -0.52 -22.16
C LYS A 267 6.27 0.81 -22.87
N THR A 268 6.81 1.00 -24.07
CA THR A 268 6.82 2.32 -24.74
C THR A 268 5.39 2.75 -25.07
N SER A 269 4.65 1.89 -25.77
CA SER A 269 3.26 2.18 -26.16
C SER A 269 2.33 2.34 -24.95
N ILE A 270 2.55 1.55 -23.90
CA ILE A 270 1.79 1.68 -22.64
C ILE A 270 2.04 3.05 -22.02
N LEU A 271 3.29 3.46 -21.84
CA LEU A 271 3.61 4.75 -21.21
C LEU A 271 3.08 5.93 -22.04
N GLU A 272 3.20 5.90 -23.36
CA GLU A 272 2.63 6.93 -24.25
C GLU A 272 1.10 7.02 -24.11
N THR A 273 0.42 5.89 -23.96
CA THR A 273 -1.03 5.83 -23.73
C THR A 273 -1.38 6.42 -22.36
N LEU A 274 -0.61 6.10 -21.32
CA LEU A 274 -0.81 6.66 -19.97
C LEU A 274 -0.58 8.18 -19.93
N GLU A 275 0.38 8.72 -20.69
CA GLU A 275 0.59 10.18 -20.81
C GLU A 275 -0.60 10.89 -21.47
N GLN A 276 -1.42 10.20 -22.26
CA GLN A 276 -2.65 10.75 -22.83
C GLN A 276 -3.81 10.82 -21.81
N GLY A 277 -3.64 10.26 -20.61
CA GLY A 277 -4.66 10.18 -19.57
C GLY A 277 -5.64 9.01 -19.72
N ASP A 278 -5.28 8.03 -20.55
CA ASP A 278 -6.04 6.81 -20.78
C ASP A 278 -5.71 5.77 -19.70
N VAL A 279 -6.65 4.84 -19.48
CA VAL A 279 -6.46 3.64 -18.65
C VAL A 279 -6.07 2.48 -19.57
N VAL A 280 -4.94 1.83 -19.33
CA VAL A 280 -4.49 0.70 -20.14
C VAL A 280 -5.08 -0.60 -19.59
N LEU A 281 -5.66 -1.43 -20.47
CA LEU A 281 -6.19 -2.74 -20.13
C LEU A 281 -5.30 -3.85 -20.71
N LEU A 282 -4.79 -4.73 -19.85
CA LEU A 282 -4.09 -5.96 -20.21
C LEU A 282 -4.99 -7.16 -19.91
N SER A 283 -5.39 -7.89 -20.94
CA SER A 283 -6.11 -9.16 -20.78
C SER A 283 -5.15 -10.30 -20.45
N SER A 284 -5.66 -11.47 -20.13
CA SER A 284 -4.85 -12.69 -19.96
C SER A 284 -4.43 -13.34 -21.28
N LEU A 285 -4.34 -12.58 -22.38
CA LEU A 285 -3.92 -13.05 -23.69
C LEU A 285 -2.56 -12.44 -24.05
N GLY A 286 -1.69 -13.26 -24.64
CA GLY A 286 -0.42 -12.83 -25.20
C GLY A 286 -0.27 -13.26 -26.65
N PHE A 287 0.60 -12.57 -27.39
CA PHE A 287 0.78 -12.75 -28.83
C PHE A 287 2.25 -12.99 -29.20
N ASN A 288 2.52 -13.68 -30.30
CA ASN A 288 3.87 -13.75 -30.87
C ASN A 288 3.95 -13.08 -32.26
N ALA A 289 5.17 -13.06 -32.82
CA ALA A 289 5.42 -12.48 -34.14
C ALA A 289 4.71 -13.22 -35.29
N ALA A 290 4.29 -14.47 -35.09
CA ALA A 290 3.52 -15.24 -36.07
C ALA A 290 2.00 -14.91 -36.02
N GLY A 291 1.56 -14.11 -35.05
CA GLY A 291 0.15 -13.79 -34.84
C GLY A 291 -0.64 -14.87 -34.09
N GLU A 292 0.05 -15.84 -33.48
CA GLU A 292 -0.60 -16.82 -32.59
C GLU A 292 -1.03 -16.15 -31.27
N VAL A 293 -2.12 -16.63 -30.70
CA VAL A 293 -2.67 -16.17 -29.43
C VAL A 293 -2.46 -17.25 -28.37
N PHE A 294 -2.02 -16.82 -27.18
CA PHE A 294 -1.83 -17.71 -26.04
C PHE A 294 -2.63 -17.25 -24.83
N ASN A 295 -3.13 -18.23 -24.08
CA ASN A 295 -3.74 -17.98 -22.78
C ASN A 295 -2.65 -17.91 -21.71
N CYS A 296 -2.39 -16.72 -21.19
CA CYS A 296 -1.36 -16.43 -20.20
C CYS A 296 -1.94 -16.33 -18.79
N VAL A 297 -1.10 -16.56 -17.78
CA VAL A 297 -1.50 -16.31 -16.39
C VAL A 297 -1.53 -14.80 -16.15
N SER A 298 -2.70 -14.25 -15.80
CA SER A 298 -2.89 -12.80 -15.60
C SER A 298 -1.98 -12.21 -14.51
N ARG A 299 -1.68 -12.99 -13.47
CA ARG A 299 -0.76 -12.59 -12.40
C ARG A 299 0.68 -12.46 -12.90
N ASP A 300 1.12 -13.38 -13.77
CA ASP A 300 2.44 -13.32 -14.41
C ASP A 300 2.53 -12.05 -15.28
N ILE A 301 1.46 -11.69 -16.01
CA ILE A 301 1.36 -10.43 -16.77
C ILE A 301 1.45 -9.22 -15.84
N ALA A 302 0.74 -9.22 -14.71
CA ALA A 302 0.75 -8.10 -13.77
C ALA A 302 2.14 -7.85 -13.17
N VAL A 303 2.83 -8.91 -12.76
CA VAL A 303 4.20 -8.83 -12.26
C VAL A 303 5.15 -8.33 -13.35
N ALA A 304 5.09 -8.92 -14.57
CA ALA A 304 5.92 -8.50 -15.69
C ALA A 304 5.68 -7.02 -16.07
N ALA A 305 4.42 -6.60 -16.14
CA ALA A 305 4.06 -5.22 -16.44
C ALA A 305 4.56 -4.26 -15.37
N ALA A 306 4.40 -4.59 -14.09
CA ALA A 306 4.88 -3.74 -12.99
C ALA A 306 6.41 -3.54 -13.05
N ILE A 307 7.16 -4.62 -13.31
CA ILE A 307 8.61 -4.58 -13.42
C ILE A 307 9.04 -3.77 -14.65
N GLU A 308 8.53 -4.10 -15.84
CA GLU A 308 8.97 -3.45 -17.08
C GLU A 308 8.61 -1.95 -17.11
N LEU A 309 7.44 -1.59 -16.58
CA LEU A 309 7.00 -0.20 -16.47
C LEU A 309 7.73 0.57 -15.35
N ASN A 310 8.49 -0.10 -14.49
CA ASN A 310 9.05 0.47 -13.25
C ASN A 310 7.94 1.14 -12.41
N ALA A 311 6.86 0.40 -12.20
CA ALA A 311 5.67 0.90 -11.53
C ALA A 311 5.97 1.34 -10.09
N ASP A 312 5.36 2.44 -9.67
CA ASP A 312 5.43 2.90 -8.28
C ASP A 312 4.73 1.92 -7.35
N LYS A 313 3.62 1.32 -7.83
CA LYS A 313 2.85 0.34 -7.08
C LYS A 313 2.35 -0.79 -7.96
N LEU A 314 2.47 -2.01 -7.47
CA LEU A 314 1.65 -3.15 -7.90
C LEU A 314 0.57 -3.39 -6.84
N ILE A 315 -0.69 -3.50 -7.25
CA ILE A 315 -1.80 -3.83 -6.36
C ILE A 315 -2.32 -5.20 -6.77
N VAL A 316 -2.34 -6.14 -5.82
CA VAL A 316 -2.81 -7.50 -6.00
C VAL A 316 -4.01 -7.73 -5.11
N LEU A 317 -5.11 -8.21 -5.69
CA LEU A 317 -6.32 -8.56 -4.95
C LEU A 317 -6.30 -10.08 -4.70
N PRO A 318 -6.10 -10.57 -3.46
CA PRO A 318 -6.09 -12.00 -3.17
C PRO A 318 -7.43 -12.64 -3.51
N GLU A 319 -7.40 -13.82 -4.13
CA GLU A 319 -8.62 -14.49 -4.60
C GLU A 319 -9.54 -14.93 -3.45
N ASP A 320 -8.96 -15.37 -2.34
CA ASP A 320 -9.67 -15.78 -1.12
C ASP A 320 -9.80 -14.65 -0.08
N GLY A 321 -9.31 -13.45 -0.39
CA GLY A 321 -9.22 -12.33 0.54
C GLY A 321 -8.21 -12.55 1.68
N TYR A 322 -7.35 -13.58 1.59
CA TYR A 322 -6.36 -13.84 2.62
C TYR A 322 -5.27 -12.76 2.63
N LEU A 323 -4.97 -12.29 3.85
CA LEU A 323 -3.86 -11.37 4.12
C LEU A 323 -2.98 -11.96 5.22
N PRO A 324 -1.64 -11.85 5.12
CA PRO A 324 -0.71 -12.29 6.14
C PRO A 324 -1.08 -11.80 7.53
N ARG A 325 -0.95 -12.68 8.52
CA ARG A 325 -1.31 -12.42 9.91
C ARG A 325 -0.06 -12.42 10.79
N ASP A 326 -0.03 -11.52 11.76
CA ASP A 326 1.04 -11.49 12.75
C ASP A 326 0.62 -12.31 13.99
N GLU A 327 1.36 -13.39 14.23
CA GLU A 327 1.13 -14.33 15.34
C GLU A 327 1.34 -13.66 16.71
N THR A 328 2.20 -12.64 16.78
CA THR A 328 2.49 -11.92 18.04
C THR A 328 1.37 -10.97 18.44
N THR A 329 0.52 -10.55 17.49
CA THR A 329 -0.56 -9.58 17.71
C THR A 329 -1.95 -10.22 17.69
N ASN A 330 -2.07 -11.45 18.20
CA ASN A 330 -3.33 -12.20 18.27
C ASN A 330 -4.00 -12.38 16.89
N GLY A 331 -3.20 -12.56 15.83
CA GLY A 331 -3.70 -12.82 14.48
C GLY A 331 -4.28 -11.60 13.75
N LYS A 332 -3.85 -10.38 14.07
CA LYS A 332 -4.17 -9.21 13.24
C LYS A 332 -3.46 -9.27 11.89
N VAL A 333 -4.02 -8.58 10.89
CA VAL A 333 -3.36 -8.42 9.58
C VAL A 333 -2.03 -7.71 9.80
N LYS A 334 -0.97 -8.27 9.21
CA LYS A 334 0.35 -7.64 9.18
C LYS A 334 0.34 -6.60 8.07
N SER A 335 0.28 -5.32 8.45
CA SER A 335 0.12 -4.21 7.50
C SER A 335 1.36 -3.95 6.64
N TYR A 336 2.55 -4.31 7.14
CA TYR A 336 3.81 -3.95 6.51
C TYR A 336 4.87 -5.05 6.60
N PHE A 337 5.62 -5.21 5.51
CA PHE A 337 6.86 -5.96 5.43
C PHE A 337 7.94 -5.13 4.73
N THR A 338 9.12 -5.08 5.34
CA THR A 338 10.34 -4.78 4.58
C THR A 338 10.60 -5.91 3.59
N LEU A 339 11.33 -5.65 2.50
CA LEU A 339 11.73 -6.71 1.57
C LEU A 339 12.48 -7.86 2.27
N SER A 340 13.30 -7.54 3.28
CA SER A 340 14.02 -8.53 4.09
C SER A 340 13.09 -9.39 4.93
N ASP A 341 12.09 -8.77 5.58
CA ASP A 341 11.10 -9.50 6.39
C ASP A 341 10.18 -10.35 5.53
N ALA A 342 9.79 -9.87 4.35
CA ALA A 342 9.01 -10.63 3.38
C ALA A 342 9.76 -11.90 2.95
N LYS A 343 11.06 -11.78 2.62
CA LYS A 343 11.91 -12.94 2.29
C LYS A 343 12.04 -13.93 3.44
N LYS A 344 12.22 -13.45 4.68
CA LYS A 344 12.24 -14.30 5.89
C LYS A 344 10.88 -14.99 6.10
N TRP A 345 9.79 -14.28 5.89
CA TRP A 345 8.45 -14.82 6.02
C TRP A 345 8.20 -15.94 5.02
N MET A 346 8.59 -15.76 3.75
CA MET A 346 8.51 -16.81 2.72
C MET A 346 9.37 -18.04 3.07
N LYS A 347 10.53 -17.87 3.71
CA LYS A 347 11.39 -18.98 4.16
C LYS A 347 10.66 -19.94 5.09
N ASN A 348 9.80 -19.43 5.97
CA ASN A 348 9.09 -20.28 6.93
C ASN A 348 8.18 -21.31 6.24
N PHE A 349 7.67 -21.03 5.03
CA PHE A 349 6.85 -21.95 4.25
C PHE A 349 7.67 -23.01 3.50
N ALA A 350 8.95 -22.72 3.21
CA ALA A 350 9.86 -23.65 2.56
C ALA A 350 10.60 -24.55 3.56
N LYS A 351 10.58 -24.23 4.85
CA LYS A 351 11.29 -24.96 5.90
C LYS A 351 10.85 -26.43 6.00
N GLY A 352 11.79 -27.36 6.04
CA GLY A 352 11.54 -28.80 6.10
C GLY A 352 11.06 -29.42 4.78
N THR A 353 11.14 -28.67 3.67
CA THR A 353 10.84 -29.17 2.33
C THR A 353 12.12 -29.23 1.48
N GLU A 354 12.09 -29.96 0.36
CA GLU A 354 13.20 -29.95 -0.63
C GLU A 354 13.49 -28.55 -1.22
N TYR A 355 12.63 -27.56 -0.93
CA TYR A 355 12.73 -26.17 -1.35
C TYR A 355 13.40 -25.26 -0.33
N GLU A 356 13.75 -25.75 0.87
CA GLU A 356 14.46 -24.97 1.89
C GLU A 356 15.79 -24.44 1.33
N ASP A 357 16.61 -25.32 0.72
CA ASP A 357 17.87 -24.96 0.05
C ASP A 357 17.70 -23.98 -1.12
N LEU A 358 16.56 -24.05 -1.82
CA LEU A 358 16.22 -23.16 -2.93
C LEU A 358 15.93 -21.74 -2.43
N VAL A 359 15.31 -21.59 -1.26
CA VAL A 359 15.07 -20.28 -0.63
C VAL A 359 16.31 -19.80 0.15
N GLU A 360 17.09 -20.70 0.74
CA GLU A 360 18.31 -20.42 1.52
C GLU A 360 19.49 -19.99 0.66
N ASN A 361 19.83 -20.75 -0.38
CA ASN A 361 20.96 -20.45 -1.27
C ASN A 361 20.63 -19.36 -2.29
N HIS A 362 19.46 -18.74 -2.16
CA HIS A 362 18.82 -18.00 -3.21
C HIS A 362 18.89 -18.80 -4.51
N ARG A 363 18.51 -20.07 -4.60
CA ARG A 363 18.53 -20.86 -5.86
C ARG A 363 17.20 -20.84 -6.61
N ALA A 364 16.07 -20.81 -5.91
CA ALA A 364 14.80 -20.30 -6.46
C ALA A 364 14.92 -18.82 -6.88
N TYR A 365 15.95 -18.17 -6.32
CA TYR A 365 16.33 -16.79 -6.49
C TYR A 365 17.74 -16.66 -7.13
N ALA A 366 18.31 -17.68 -7.81
CA ALA A 366 19.77 -17.67 -8.17
C ALA A 366 20.15 -16.57 -9.15
N TRP A 367 19.16 -16.12 -9.90
CA TRP A 367 19.24 -14.97 -10.79
C TRP A 367 19.27 -13.63 -10.05
N LEU A 368 18.95 -13.56 -8.74
CA LEU A 368 19.15 -12.37 -7.89
C LEU A 368 20.62 -11.93 -7.77
N ARG A 369 21.57 -12.82 -8.09
CA ARG A 369 23.01 -12.51 -8.06
C ARG A 369 23.58 -12.05 -9.41
N SER A 370 22.81 -12.09 -10.49
CA SER A 370 23.28 -11.49 -11.75
C SER A 370 23.09 -9.98 -11.64
N GLY A 371 24.19 -9.26 -11.36
CA GLY A 371 24.22 -7.85 -10.97
C GLY A 371 23.61 -6.87 -11.97
N TYR A 372 22.28 -6.74 -11.96
CA TYR A 372 21.55 -5.84 -12.85
C TYR A 372 20.46 -5.01 -12.15
N ALA A 373 20.36 -5.08 -10.81
CA ALA A 373 19.55 -4.16 -10.00
C ALA A 373 20.25 -2.81 -9.74
N SER A 374 21.49 -2.62 -10.21
CA SER A 374 22.27 -1.39 -10.02
C SER A 374 22.72 -0.79 -11.34
N ASN A 375 21.82 -0.14 -12.07
CA ASN A 375 22.22 0.95 -12.95
C ASN A 375 21.81 2.26 -12.28
N GLY A 376 22.68 2.76 -11.40
CA GLY A 376 22.46 4.04 -10.73
C GLY A 376 23.26 4.27 -9.45
N SER A 377 24.57 4.02 -9.44
CA SER A 377 25.52 4.80 -8.61
C SER A 377 26.94 4.46 -9.05
N SER A 378 27.64 5.44 -9.57
CA SER A 378 29.10 5.46 -9.57
C SER A 378 29.62 5.41 -8.14
N ASP A 379 30.88 4.98 -7.99
CA ASP A 379 31.74 5.13 -6.81
C ASP A 379 31.82 3.95 -5.82
N VAL A 380 32.57 2.92 -6.21
CA VAL A 380 33.53 2.22 -5.32
C VAL A 380 34.76 1.80 -6.16
N PRO A 381 36.00 2.16 -5.77
CA PRO A 381 37.22 1.72 -6.45
C PRO A 381 37.72 0.38 -5.86
N GLY A 382 38.02 -0.61 -6.71
CA GLY A 382 38.59 -1.86 -6.20
C GLY A 382 38.73 -3.02 -7.19
N ASN A 383 39.83 -2.97 -7.96
CA ASN A 383 40.68 -4.08 -8.41
C ASN A 383 40.14 -5.21 -9.33
N GLY A 384 40.54 -5.12 -10.60
CA GLY A 384 41.03 -6.24 -11.44
C GLY A 384 40.26 -7.56 -11.45
N GLY A 385 39.25 -7.67 -12.31
CA GLY A 385 38.61 -8.94 -12.68
C GLY A 385 37.93 -8.82 -14.04
N ALA A 386 38.24 -9.74 -14.95
CA ALA A 386 37.94 -9.68 -16.38
C ALA A 386 36.47 -9.33 -16.72
N SER A 387 36.30 -8.36 -17.63
CA SER A 387 35.04 -8.06 -18.33
C SER A 387 34.61 -9.27 -19.17
N THR A 388 33.82 -10.18 -18.61
CA THR A 388 33.18 -11.26 -19.35
C THR A 388 31.91 -10.73 -20.01
N ASN A 389 32.10 -10.20 -21.21
CA ASN A 389 31.04 -9.92 -22.16
C ASN A 389 30.45 -11.27 -22.62
N THR A 390 29.57 -11.89 -21.82
CA THR A 390 29.02 -13.22 -22.08
C THR A 390 27.88 -13.15 -23.10
N LYS A 391 28.26 -13.39 -24.34
CA LYS A 391 27.42 -13.72 -25.50
C LYS A 391 26.54 -14.94 -25.21
N ASN A 392 25.27 -14.93 -25.63
CA ASN A 392 24.37 -16.09 -25.61
C ASN A 392 23.83 -16.44 -27.02
N PRO A 393 23.33 -17.67 -27.25
CA PRO A 393 23.24 -18.29 -28.58
C PRO A 393 21.90 -18.09 -29.32
N PHE A 394 22.05 -17.85 -30.63
CA PHE A 394 21.16 -18.01 -31.80
C PHE A 394 19.62 -17.97 -31.66
N THR A 395 19.02 -16.89 -32.19
CA THR A 395 17.79 -16.94 -32.98
C THR A 395 18.12 -17.24 -34.45
N SER A 396 17.23 -17.89 -35.20
CA SER A 396 17.42 -18.18 -36.64
C SER A 396 17.49 -16.93 -37.54
N SER A 397 17.20 -15.75 -36.98
CA SER A 397 17.30 -14.44 -37.65
C SER A 397 18.55 -13.63 -37.26
N GLY A 398 19.40 -14.11 -36.35
CA GLY A 398 20.64 -13.43 -35.99
C GLY A 398 20.47 -12.06 -35.29
N GLU A 399 19.26 -11.72 -34.82
CA GLU A 399 19.02 -10.50 -34.06
C GLU A 399 19.39 -10.67 -32.58
N ASN A 400 20.28 -9.80 -32.10
CA ASN A 400 20.64 -9.67 -30.69
C ASN A 400 19.51 -8.98 -29.92
N ILE A 401 18.71 -9.75 -29.19
CA ILE A 401 17.71 -9.19 -28.26
C ILE A 401 18.41 -8.94 -26.92
N GLN A 402 18.34 -7.71 -26.39
CA GLN A 402 18.66 -7.45 -24.99
C GLN A 402 17.68 -8.25 -24.11
N VAL A 403 18.19 -9.29 -23.45
CA VAL A 403 17.41 -10.14 -22.54
C VAL A 403 17.12 -9.36 -21.26
N ASN A 404 15.85 -9.01 -21.03
CA ASN A 404 15.44 -8.36 -19.78
C ASN A 404 15.44 -9.37 -18.61
N SER A 405 15.43 -8.88 -17.36
CA SER A 405 15.48 -9.74 -16.15
C SER A 405 14.38 -10.81 -16.11
N TRP A 406 13.25 -10.55 -16.78
CA TRP A 406 12.11 -11.46 -16.85
C TRP A 406 12.31 -12.61 -17.85
N MET A 407 12.85 -12.35 -19.05
CA MET A 407 13.19 -13.38 -20.04
C MET A 407 14.19 -14.40 -19.46
N ARG A 408 15.19 -13.95 -18.69
CA ARG A 408 16.14 -14.85 -18.00
C ARG A 408 15.48 -15.69 -16.90
N ALA A 409 14.48 -15.16 -16.19
CA ALA A 409 13.74 -15.92 -15.18
C ALA A 409 12.96 -17.08 -15.82
N GLN A 410 12.46 -16.89 -17.04
CA GLN A 410 11.71 -17.90 -17.78
C GLN A 410 12.58 -18.94 -18.51
N GLU A 411 13.74 -18.54 -19.06
CA GLU A 411 14.66 -19.46 -19.75
C GLU A 411 15.21 -20.57 -18.84
N MET A 412 15.17 -20.36 -17.52
CA MET A 412 15.67 -21.30 -16.52
C MET A 412 14.58 -22.13 -15.84
N ASP A 413 13.32 -22.08 -16.34
CA ASP A 413 12.15 -22.79 -15.77
C ASP A 413 11.90 -22.49 -14.27
N TYR A 414 12.38 -21.34 -13.78
CA TYR A 414 12.29 -20.98 -12.37
C TYR A 414 10.99 -20.23 -12.08
N GLU A 415 10.05 -20.90 -11.41
CA GLU A 415 8.88 -20.23 -10.84
C GLU A 415 9.31 -19.39 -9.63
N TRP A 416 8.97 -18.09 -9.64
CA TRP A 416 9.07 -17.18 -8.48
C TRP A 416 8.12 -17.56 -7.33
N ARG A 417 7.51 -18.74 -7.41
CA ARG A 417 6.50 -19.28 -6.50
C ARG A 417 7.21 -20.19 -5.50
N VAL A 418 6.91 -19.99 -4.23
CA VAL A 418 7.33 -20.90 -3.17
C VAL A 418 6.15 -21.83 -2.87
N PRO A 419 6.34 -23.16 -2.91
CA PRO A 419 5.28 -24.10 -2.56
C PRO A 419 4.68 -23.78 -1.19
N SER A 420 3.36 -23.91 -1.05
CA SER A 420 2.60 -23.63 0.18
C SER A 420 2.62 -22.18 0.67
N CYS A 421 3.44 -21.30 0.10
CA CYS A 421 3.41 -19.87 0.38
C CYS A 421 2.26 -19.22 -0.42
N PRO A 422 1.48 -18.29 0.17
CA PRO A 422 0.49 -17.52 -0.57
C PRO A 422 1.10 -16.87 -1.82
N ILE A 423 0.44 -17.09 -2.97
CA ILE A 423 0.98 -16.70 -4.28
C ILE A 423 1.11 -15.17 -4.40
N GLU A 424 0.21 -14.43 -3.75
CA GLU A 424 0.24 -12.98 -3.67
C GLU A 424 1.49 -12.47 -2.95
N MET A 425 1.92 -13.15 -1.87
CA MET A 425 3.15 -12.80 -1.15
C MET A 425 4.40 -13.10 -2.00
N CYS A 426 4.38 -14.21 -2.74
CA CYS A 426 5.43 -14.53 -3.71
C CYS A 426 5.54 -13.43 -4.78
N ALA A 427 4.41 -13.03 -5.37
CA ALA A 427 4.35 -11.99 -6.38
C ALA A 427 4.83 -10.64 -5.84
N ALA A 428 4.39 -10.26 -4.64
CA ALA A 428 4.76 -9.01 -3.97
C ALA A 428 6.26 -8.95 -3.69
N THR A 429 6.81 -10.00 -3.09
CA THR A 429 8.24 -10.06 -2.74
C THR A 429 9.11 -10.05 -4.00
N PHE A 430 8.71 -10.79 -5.03
CA PHE A 430 9.43 -10.86 -6.29
C PHE A 430 9.41 -9.51 -7.03
N ALA A 431 8.23 -8.91 -7.20
CA ALA A 431 8.09 -7.62 -7.88
C ALA A 431 8.89 -6.52 -7.17
N CYS A 432 8.81 -6.44 -5.83
CA CYS A 432 9.59 -5.49 -5.05
C CYS A 432 11.10 -5.72 -5.20
N HIS A 433 11.52 -6.99 -5.23
CA HIS A 433 12.91 -7.30 -5.45
C HIS A 433 13.41 -6.86 -6.84
N CYS A 434 12.56 -6.96 -7.85
CA CYS A 434 12.86 -6.56 -9.23
C CYS A 434 12.76 -5.05 -9.50
N GLY A 435 12.57 -4.22 -8.45
CA GLY A 435 12.59 -2.76 -8.56
C GLY A 435 11.23 -2.07 -8.49
N VAL A 436 10.12 -2.81 -8.39
CA VAL A 436 8.83 -2.19 -8.06
C VAL A 436 8.95 -1.61 -6.65
N LYS A 437 8.58 -0.34 -6.45
CA LYS A 437 8.82 0.29 -5.15
C LYS A 437 8.02 -0.39 -4.05
N ARG A 438 6.73 -0.62 -4.30
CA ARG A 438 5.80 -1.19 -3.32
C ARG A 438 4.78 -2.12 -3.96
N VAL A 439 4.46 -3.21 -3.29
CA VAL A 439 3.34 -4.08 -3.66
C VAL A 439 2.33 -4.14 -2.53
N HIS A 440 1.08 -3.88 -2.84
CA HIS A 440 -0.04 -3.90 -1.91
C HIS A 440 -0.93 -5.11 -2.16
N MET A 441 -1.25 -5.84 -1.10
CA MET A 441 -2.25 -6.91 -1.07
C MET A 441 -3.50 -6.36 -0.41
N VAL A 442 -4.62 -6.32 -1.14
CA VAL A 442 -5.85 -5.68 -0.68
C VAL A 442 -7.02 -6.66 -0.81
N ASP A 443 -7.73 -6.92 0.29
CA ASP A 443 -8.92 -7.77 0.29
C ASP A 443 -10.05 -7.10 -0.53
N PRO A 444 -10.44 -7.66 -1.69
CA PRO A 444 -11.46 -7.05 -2.54
C PRO A 444 -12.87 -7.15 -1.94
N ASN A 445 -13.10 -8.04 -0.98
CA ASN A 445 -14.44 -8.25 -0.41
C ASN A 445 -14.86 -7.14 0.56
N LYS A 446 -13.90 -6.34 1.02
CA LYS A 446 -14.14 -5.16 1.86
C LYS A 446 -14.31 -3.93 0.97
N SER A 447 -15.51 -3.36 0.97
CA SER A 447 -15.78 -2.16 0.16
C SER A 447 -14.94 -0.98 0.65
N GLY A 448 -14.25 -0.30 -0.28
CA GLY A 448 -13.39 0.84 0.01
C GLY A 448 -11.99 0.49 0.53
N SER A 449 -11.66 -0.80 0.68
CA SER A 449 -10.37 -1.25 1.21
C SER A 449 -9.19 -0.75 0.37
N LEU A 450 -9.36 -0.60 -0.94
CA LEU A 450 -8.34 -0.07 -1.84
C LEU A 450 -8.01 1.39 -1.53
N LEU A 451 -9.03 2.22 -1.28
CA LEU A 451 -8.82 3.63 -0.93
C LEU A 451 -8.25 3.75 0.50
N MET A 452 -8.75 2.94 1.43
CA MET A 452 -8.24 2.92 2.79
C MET A 452 -6.76 2.52 2.82
N GLU A 453 -6.36 1.52 2.05
CA GLU A 453 -4.96 1.12 1.93
C GLU A 453 -4.05 2.24 1.39
N LEU A 454 -4.52 3.00 0.40
CA LEU A 454 -3.68 3.96 -0.31
C LEU A 454 -3.66 5.37 0.32
N PHE A 455 -4.70 5.76 1.05
CA PHE A 455 -4.88 7.12 1.56
C PHE A 455 -4.92 7.21 3.08
N THR A 456 -4.57 6.13 3.79
CA THR A 456 -4.40 6.15 5.24
C THR A 456 -3.01 5.66 5.63
N SER A 457 -2.59 6.02 6.84
CA SER A 457 -1.27 5.66 7.36
C SER A 457 -1.12 4.17 7.63
N ASP A 458 -2.15 3.52 8.17
CA ASP A 458 -2.06 2.14 8.62
C ASP A 458 -2.59 1.14 7.58
N GLY A 459 -3.37 1.64 6.62
CA GLY A 459 -3.99 0.82 5.59
C GLY A 459 -4.97 -0.21 6.14
N GLU A 460 -5.50 -1.04 5.26
CA GLU A 460 -6.31 -2.22 5.64
C GLU A 460 -5.74 -3.53 5.09
N GLY A 461 -4.77 -3.42 4.19
CA GLY A 461 -4.12 -4.51 3.50
C GLY A 461 -2.78 -4.87 4.11
N THR A 462 -1.95 -5.50 3.28
CA THR A 462 -0.55 -5.82 3.58
C THR A 462 0.31 -5.24 2.48
N MET A 463 1.32 -4.45 2.84
CA MET A 463 2.26 -3.88 1.88
C MET A 463 3.66 -4.47 2.05
N VAL A 464 4.27 -4.88 0.95
CA VAL A 464 5.71 -5.17 0.86
C VAL A 464 6.39 -3.97 0.23
N ALA A 465 7.40 -3.40 0.89
CA ALA A 465 8.20 -2.31 0.32
C ALA A 465 9.61 -2.78 -0.09
N GLY A 466 9.98 -2.49 -1.33
CA GLY A 466 11.35 -2.58 -1.84
C GLY A 466 12.18 -1.32 -1.51
N ASP A 467 11.53 -0.18 -1.27
CA ASP A 467 12.15 1.07 -0.85
C ASP A 467 12.15 1.25 0.68
N ARG A 468 12.85 2.29 1.17
CA ARG A 468 12.79 2.70 2.59
C ARG A 468 11.42 3.30 2.88
N TYR A 469 10.46 2.43 3.21
CA TYR A 469 9.11 2.83 3.61
C TYR A 469 9.07 3.41 5.03
N GLU A 470 9.74 2.77 5.96
CA GLU A 470 9.93 3.24 7.33
C GLU A 470 11.40 3.04 7.72
N GLY A 471 12.03 4.04 8.32
CA GLY A 471 13.41 3.89 8.77
C GLY A 471 13.92 5.09 9.55
N THR A 472 14.87 4.81 10.45
CA THR A 472 15.59 5.84 11.18
C THR A 472 16.83 6.27 10.41
N ARG A 473 17.03 7.58 10.28
CA ARG A 473 18.21 8.19 9.65
C ARG A 473 18.63 9.46 10.38
N LYS A 474 19.84 9.93 10.10
CA LYS A 474 20.27 11.28 10.52
C LYS A 474 19.37 12.32 9.83
N ALA A 475 18.95 13.32 10.61
CA ALA A 475 18.13 14.42 10.14
C ALA A 475 18.96 15.38 9.27
N THR A 476 18.29 16.00 8.31
CA THR A 476 18.80 17.03 7.41
C THR A 476 18.12 18.36 7.75
N ILE A 477 18.60 19.45 7.15
CA ILE A 477 18.01 20.79 7.32
C ILE A 477 16.55 20.85 6.87
N TYR A 478 16.14 19.95 5.96
CA TYR A 478 14.78 19.88 5.42
C TYR A 478 13.80 19.23 6.38
N ASP A 479 14.29 18.47 7.37
CA ASP A 479 13.44 17.79 8.37
C ASP A 479 13.07 18.70 9.55
N CYS A 480 13.68 19.89 9.66
CA CYS A 480 13.51 20.78 10.80
C CYS A 480 12.05 21.17 11.02
N ILE A 481 11.28 21.39 9.95
CA ILE A 481 9.85 21.74 10.04
C ILE A 481 9.08 20.57 10.65
N GLY A 482 9.26 19.35 10.12
CA GLY A 482 8.56 18.16 10.64
C GLY A 482 8.92 17.83 12.09
N ILE A 483 10.20 18.01 12.47
CA ILE A 483 10.65 17.86 13.85
C ILE A 483 10.01 18.93 14.75
N HIS A 484 9.99 20.18 14.31
CA HIS A 484 9.39 21.29 15.07
C HIS A 484 7.90 21.04 15.31
N ASP A 485 7.15 20.74 14.26
CA ASP A 485 5.70 20.48 14.35
C ASP A 485 5.36 19.34 15.31
N MET A 486 6.19 18.30 15.35
CA MET A 486 6.02 17.17 16.27
C MET A 486 6.39 17.52 17.73
N LEU A 487 7.46 18.31 17.94
CA LEU A 487 7.92 18.67 19.27
C LEU A 487 7.10 19.80 19.91
N GLN A 488 6.52 20.70 19.12
CA GLN A 488 5.76 21.87 19.58
C GLN A 488 4.68 21.53 20.62
N PRO A 489 3.75 20.58 20.39
CA PRO A 489 2.72 20.26 21.39
C PRO A 489 3.30 19.65 22.67
N LEU A 490 4.47 19.00 22.60
CA LEU A 490 5.15 18.46 23.78
C LEU A 490 5.89 19.56 24.56
N ALA A 491 6.40 20.57 23.86
CA ALA A 491 7.00 21.75 24.47
C ALA A 491 5.95 22.61 25.18
N ASP A 492 4.79 22.82 24.56
CA ASP A 492 3.65 23.54 25.15
C ASP A 492 3.15 22.85 26.43
N ALA A 493 3.25 21.51 26.49
CA ALA A 493 2.93 20.70 27.66
C ALA A 493 4.05 20.62 28.71
N GLY A 494 5.19 21.31 28.51
CA GLY A 494 6.36 21.30 29.40
C GLY A 494 7.13 19.97 29.44
N ILE A 495 6.87 19.05 28.50
CA ILE A 495 7.51 17.73 28.42
C ILE A 495 8.90 17.86 27.77
N VAL A 496 9.00 18.56 26.64
CA VAL A 496 10.26 18.80 25.92
C VAL A 496 10.68 20.26 26.07
N VAL A 497 11.98 20.56 25.98
CA VAL A 497 12.45 21.96 25.92
C VAL A 497 11.96 22.58 24.61
N TYR A 498 11.27 23.71 24.69
CA TYR A 498 10.88 24.48 23.51
C TYR A 498 12.13 24.90 22.71
N ARG A 499 12.07 24.75 21.39
CA ARG A 499 13.05 25.30 20.45
C ARG A 499 12.34 25.93 19.27
N THR A 500 12.76 27.13 18.90
CA THR A 500 12.36 27.76 17.65
C THR A 500 12.88 26.97 16.45
N GLU A 501 12.26 27.13 15.29
CA GLU A 501 12.72 26.51 14.04
C GLU A 501 14.18 26.88 13.70
N GLU A 502 14.58 28.12 14.00
CA GLU A 502 15.93 28.63 13.76
C GLU A 502 16.97 28.01 14.71
N GLU A 503 16.62 27.85 15.99
CA GLU A 503 17.48 27.13 16.96
C GLU A 503 17.61 25.66 16.59
N LEU A 504 16.55 25.05 16.08
CA LEU A 504 16.58 23.68 15.61
C LEU A 504 17.46 23.52 14.38
N ARG A 505 17.36 24.41 13.38
CA ARG A 505 18.27 24.44 12.22
C ARG A 505 19.72 24.54 12.65
N ARG A 506 20.03 25.46 13.56
CA ARG A 506 21.39 25.63 14.11
C ARG A 506 21.87 24.38 14.84
N SER A 507 20.98 23.72 15.57
CA SER A 507 21.30 22.48 16.30
C SER A 507 21.53 21.29 15.35
N VAL A 508 20.74 21.17 14.28
CA VAL A 508 20.91 20.11 13.25
C VAL A 508 22.22 20.29 12.49
N MET A 509 22.69 21.53 12.31
CA MET A 509 23.98 21.84 11.69
C MET A 509 25.18 21.76 12.66
N ASN A 510 24.94 21.62 13.96
CA ASN A 510 26.00 21.60 14.97
C ASN A 510 26.71 20.25 14.96
N GLU A 511 28.04 20.24 14.85
CA GLU A 511 28.84 19.02 14.83
C GLU A 511 28.70 18.16 16.09
N ARG A 512 28.45 18.79 17.25
CA ARG A 512 28.27 18.09 18.53
C ARG A 512 26.86 17.54 18.75
N VAL A 513 25.89 17.92 17.91
CA VAL A 513 24.49 17.51 18.06
C VAL A 513 24.03 16.80 16.80
N SER A 514 23.80 15.49 16.91
CA SER A 514 23.21 14.72 15.81
C SER A 514 21.72 14.51 16.06
N PHE A 515 20.88 15.09 15.20
CA PHE A 515 19.46 14.75 15.18
C PHE A 515 19.23 13.51 14.33
N PHE A 516 18.31 12.68 14.79
CA PHE A 516 17.84 11.48 14.11
C PHE A 516 16.33 11.55 14.00
N VAL A 517 15.82 11.07 12.87
CA VAL A 517 14.40 11.02 12.58
C VAL A 517 14.03 9.63 12.09
N THR A 518 12.90 9.12 12.56
CA THR A 518 12.22 8.01 11.92
C THR A 518 11.25 8.59 10.92
N GLU A 519 11.49 8.30 9.65
CA GLU A 519 10.67 8.72 8.52
C GLU A 519 9.77 7.55 8.10
N ARG A 520 8.50 7.85 7.79
CA ARG A 520 7.56 6.93 7.14
C ARG A 520 6.85 7.65 6.01
N ASP A 521 6.97 7.15 4.78
CA ASP A 521 6.40 7.79 3.57
C ASP A 521 6.75 9.29 3.43
N GLY A 522 7.99 9.69 3.70
CA GLY A 522 8.40 11.10 3.64
C GLY A 522 8.00 11.94 4.86
N ASN A 523 7.18 11.42 5.76
CA ASN A 523 6.75 12.12 6.96
C ASN A 523 7.61 11.73 8.15
N ILE A 524 7.99 12.72 8.95
CA ILE A 524 8.71 12.48 10.22
C ILE A 524 7.72 12.02 11.27
N ILE A 525 7.87 10.77 11.73
CA ILE A 525 6.97 10.15 12.73
C ILE A 525 7.62 10.00 14.10
N ALA A 526 8.95 10.07 14.17
CA ALA A 526 9.69 10.15 15.43
C ALA A 526 10.98 10.96 15.24
N CYS A 527 11.49 11.52 16.34
CA CYS A 527 12.78 12.22 16.35
C CYS A 527 13.47 12.06 17.70
N ALA A 528 14.78 12.20 17.67
CA ALA A 528 15.62 12.33 18.85
C ALA A 528 16.88 13.13 18.50
N SER A 529 17.51 13.73 19.50
CA SER A 529 18.83 14.34 19.38
C SER A 529 19.81 13.60 20.26
N LEU A 530 21.01 13.35 19.73
CA LEU A 530 22.14 12.81 20.46
C LEU A 530 23.20 13.91 20.56
N THR A 531 23.48 14.38 21.77
CA THR A 531 24.48 15.45 22.01
C THR A 531 25.74 14.87 22.64
N GLU A 532 26.88 15.16 22.03
CA GLU A 532 28.19 14.65 22.46
C GLU A 532 28.79 15.48 23.60
N TYR A 533 29.27 14.79 24.64
CA TYR A 533 30.05 15.33 25.75
C TYR A 533 31.33 14.53 25.96
N GLU A 534 32.28 15.12 26.69
CA GLU A 534 33.51 14.44 27.14
C GLU A 534 34.30 13.77 26.00
N ASN A 535 34.36 14.43 24.84
CA ASN A 535 35.03 13.95 23.63
C ASN A 535 34.53 12.57 23.15
N GLY A 536 33.22 12.34 23.18
CA GLY A 536 32.61 11.12 22.66
C GLY A 536 32.45 10.00 23.68
N LYS A 537 32.86 10.19 24.94
CA LYS A 537 32.67 9.20 26.00
C LYS A 537 31.24 9.18 26.57
N SER A 538 30.58 10.34 26.57
CA SER A 538 29.24 10.51 27.16
C SER A 538 28.30 11.17 26.14
N TYR A 539 27.09 10.63 25.97
CA TYR A 539 26.09 11.19 25.07
C TYR A 539 24.74 11.44 25.76
N GLU A 540 24.16 12.60 25.52
CA GLU A 540 22.81 12.95 25.97
C GLU A 540 21.76 12.59 24.92
N ILE A 541 20.75 11.82 25.31
CA ILE A 541 19.52 11.66 24.55
C ILE A 541 18.57 12.79 24.92
N GLY A 542 18.31 13.67 23.96
CA GLY A 542 17.36 14.77 24.07
C GLY A 542 16.28 14.69 22.99
N SER A 543 15.26 15.54 23.09
CA SER A 543 14.24 15.74 22.04
C SER A 543 13.56 14.44 21.58
N PHE A 544 13.51 13.43 22.45
CA PHE A 544 13.03 12.10 22.10
C PHE A 544 11.50 12.10 22.08
N ALA A 545 10.93 11.92 20.89
CA ALA A 545 9.49 11.95 20.68
C ALA A 545 9.06 11.00 19.56
N VAL A 546 7.92 10.36 19.78
CA VAL A 546 7.17 9.62 18.76
C VAL A 546 5.80 10.28 18.65
N ALA A 547 5.37 10.57 17.42
CA ALA A 547 4.06 11.11 17.10
C ALA A 547 2.96 10.22 17.70
N ARG A 548 1.90 10.84 18.22
CA ARG A 548 0.94 10.20 19.15
C ARG A 548 0.23 9.00 18.52
N GLU A 549 -0.11 9.13 17.25
CA GLU A 549 -0.73 8.14 16.37
C GLU A 549 0.17 6.93 16.11
N TYR A 550 1.50 7.07 16.20
CA TYR A 550 2.46 6.00 15.92
C TYR A 550 3.07 5.37 17.18
N ARG A 551 2.53 5.70 18.37
CA ARG A 551 2.96 5.10 19.65
C ARG A 551 2.41 3.70 19.80
N ARG A 552 3.14 2.86 20.57
CA ARG A 552 2.79 1.47 20.94
C ARG A 552 3.02 0.42 19.85
N GLU A 553 3.76 0.75 18.79
CA GLU A 553 4.18 -0.18 17.73
C GLU A 553 5.70 -0.42 17.72
N GLY A 554 6.38 -0.24 18.86
CA GLY A 554 7.83 -0.47 18.98
C GLY A 554 8.72 0.58 18.30
N ARG A 555 8.17 1.65 17.70
CA ARG A 555 8.99 2.70 17.04
C ARG A 555 9.90 3.47 18.00
N GLY A 556 9.46 3.66 19.24
CA GLY A 556 10.32 4.23 20.28
C GLY A 556 11.49 3.30 20.59
N ASP A 557 11.25 1.99 20.67
CA ASP A 557 12.31 0.98 20.83
C ASP A 557 13.29 1.03 19.67
N ALA A 558 12.79 0.99 18.43
CA ALA A 558 13.62 1.03 17.23
C ALA A 558 14.47 2.32 17.14
N LEU A 559 13.89 3.48 17.46
CA LEU A 559 14.63 4.74 17.51
C LEU A 559 15.70 4.72 18.60
N LEU A 560 15.39 4.23 19.81
CA LEU A 560 16.37 4.14 20.89
C LEU A 560 17.51 3.17 20.54
N SER A 561 17.20 1.98 20.03
CA SER A 561 18.22 1.00 19.61
C SER A 561 19.15 1.58 18.55
N TYR A 562 18.61 2.36 17.60
CA TYR A 562 19.44 3.05 16.60
C TYR A 562 20.39 4.09 17.24
N LEU A 563 19.93 4.85 18.23
CA LEU A 563 20.78 5.79 18.96
C LEU A 563 21.86 5.08 19.77
N GLU A 564 21.51 3.97 20.42
CA GLU A 564 22.43 3.14 21.21
C GLU A 564 23.54 2.56 20.33
N GLU A 565 23.17 1.99 19.17
CA GLU A 565 24.12 1.49 18.17
C GLU A 565 25.04 2.61 17.67
N HIS A 566 24.49 3.75 17.26
CA HIS A 566 25.28 4.89 16.77
C HIS A 566 26.23 5.47 17.82
N ALA A 567 25.83 5.50 19.09
CA ALA A 567 26.69 5.94 20.18
C ALA A 567 27.79 4.91 20.47
N SER A 568 27.45 3.63 20.48
CA SER A 568 28.38 2.52 20.71
C SER A 568 29.49 2.47 19.66
N GLU A 569 29.15 2.63 18.37
CA GLU A 569 30.11 2.71 17.26
C GLU A 569 31.16 3.82 17.43
N LYS A 570 30.84 4.86 18.21
CA LYS A 570 31.74 5.98 18.51
C LYS A 570 32.50 5.83 19.83
N GLY A 571 32.43 4.66 20.46
CA GLY A 571 33.10 4.38 21.73
C GLY A 571 32.43 5.05 22.94
N CYS A 572 31.12 5.26 22.88
CA CYS A 572 30.34 5.78 24.02
C CYS A 572 30.43 4.83 25.23
N GLU A 573 30.83 5.35 26.38
CA GLU A 573 30.85 4.65 27.67
C GLU A 573 29.54 4.87 28.44
N ARG A 574 28.88 6.03 28.25
CA ARG A 574 27.68 6.42 28.98
C ARG A 574 26.65 7.15 28.10
N LEU A 575 25.44 6.61 28.06
CA LEU A 575 24.25 7.33 27.59
C LEU A 575 23.50 7.90 28.79
N PHE A 576 23.04 9.14 28.70
CA PHE A 576 22.21 9.74 29.74
C PHE A 576 21.08 10.58 29.15
N LEU A 577 20.06 10.86 29.96
CA LEU A 577 18.95 11.70 29.57
C LEU A 577 18.35 12.44 30.77
N LEU A 578 17.70 13.56 30.46
CA LEU A 578 16.98 14.39 31.41
C LEU A 578 15.48 14.30 31.12
N THR A 579 14.69 13.83 32.08
CA THR A 579 13.23 13.71 31.90
C THR A 579 12.46 14.13 33.14
N THR A 580 11.28 14.73 32.93
CA THR A 580 10.36 15.14 34.00
C THR A 580 9.18 14.17 34.18
N ARG A 581 8.83 13.39 33.14
CA ARG A 581 7.63 12.54 33.16
C ARG A 581 7.80 11.14 32.57
N THR A 582 8.87 10.87 31.81
CA THR A 582 8.99 9.66 30.97
C THR A 582 10.06 8.68 31.46
N ALA A 583 10.41 8.75 32.75
CA ALA A 583 11.45 7.92 33.37
C ALA A 583 11.20 6.41 33.22
N GLU A 584 9.99 5.94 33.55
CA GLU A 584 9.64 4.51 33.62
C GLU A 584 9.91 3.77 32.30
N TRP A 585 9.66 4.42 31.16
CA TRP A 585 9.89 3.84 29.83
C TRP A 585 11.39 3.61 29.55
N PHE A 586 12.27 4.52 29.99
CA PHE A 586 13.71 4.36 29.86
C PHE A 586 14.27 3.38 30.89
N THR A 587 13.73 3.37 32.11
CA THR A 587 14.13 2.41 33.15
C THR A 587 13.88 0.97 32.74
N SER A 588 12.76 0.67 32.07
CA SER A 588 12.51 -0.66 31.53
C SER A 588 13.46 -1.05 30.38
N ARG A 589 14.35 -0.15 29.92
CA ARG A 589 15.32 -0.32 28.83
C ARG A 589 16.77 -0.17 29.30
N GLY A 590 16.99 -0.24 30.62
CA GLY A 590 18.31 -0.27 31.23
C GLY A 590 18.89 1.10 31.62
N PHE A 591 18.08 2.16 31.68
CA PHE A 591 18.50 3.43 32.25
C PHE A 591 18.20 3.49 33.75
N GLU A 592 19.23 3.70 34.55
CA GLU A 592 19.13 3.79 36.01
C GLU A 592 19.03 5.25 36.46
N PHE A 593 18.33 5.47 37.57
CA PHE A 593 18.19 6.80 38.16
C PHE A 593 19.52 7.25 38.78
N ASP A 594 19.96 8.46 38.45
CA ASP A 594 21.29 9.00 38.79
C ASP A 594 21.19 10.38 39.47
N GLY A 595 20.04 10.66 40.10
CA GLY A 595 19.80 11.87 40.89
C GLY A 595 18.95 12.95 40.21
N ALA A 596 18.71 14.05 40.92
CA ALA A 596 18.06 15.22 40.34
C ALA A 596 19.08 16.04 39.53
N ALA A 597 18.67 16.56 38.38
CA ALA A 597 19.58 17.24 37.46
C ALA A 597 20.09 18.59 38.00
N GLU A 598 19.34 19.23 38.90
CA GLU A 598 19.68 20.53 39.48
C GLU A 598 20.51 20.41 40.78
N ASP A 599 20.77 19.19 41.27
CA ASP A 599 21.56 18.97 42.48
C ASP A 599 23.06 19.17 42.21
N GLU A 600 23.77 19.76 43.18
CA GLU A 600 25.23 19.95 43.12
C GLU A 600 26.01 18.63 43.09
N SER A 601 25.40 17.53 43.55
CA SER A 601 25.95 16.17 43.49
C SER A 601 25.59 15.42 42.21
N SER A 602 24.96 16.07 41.22
CA SER A 602 24.59 15.42 39.96
C SER A 602 25.84 14.97 39.20
N THR A 603 25.78 13.77 38.62
CA THR A 603 26.90 13.17 37.87
C THR A 603 26.95 13.67 36.42
N LEU A 604 26.51 14.90 36.16
CA LEU A 604 26.39 15.46 34.82
C LEU A 604 27.77 15.66 34.16
N PRO A 605 27.92 15.35 32.87
CA PRO A 605 29.15 15.59 32.15
C PRO A 605 29.57 17.06 32.11
N LYS A 606 30.88 17.31 32.05
CA LYS A 606 31.42 18.68 32.00
C LYS A 606 30.86 19.46 30.80
N GLY A 607 30.35 20.67 31.08
CA GLY A 607 29.78 21.55 30.06
C GLY A 607 28.30 21.32 29.79
N LYS A 608 27.64 20.38 30.50
CA LYS A 608 26.18 20.22 30.43
C LYS A 608 25.48 21.29 31.25
N GLU A 609 24.69 22.13 30.59
CA GLU A 609 23.77 23.06 31.26
C GLU A 609 22.38 22.45 31.45
N VAL A 610 21.78 22.69 32.62
CA VAL A 610 20.43 22.25 32.98
C VAL A 610 19.49 23.44 32.99
N VAL A 611 18.32 23.28 32.37
CA VAL A 611 17.26 24.29 32.41
C VAL A 611 16.63 24.31 33.80
N LYS A 612 16.93 25.36 34.57
CA LYS A 612 16.48 25.52 35.96
C LYS A 612 14.96 25.59 36.09
N GLY A 613 14.43 25.09 37.21
CA GLY A 613 13.00 25.14 37.54
C GLY A 613 12.14 24.12 36.81
N ARG A 614 12.75 23.16 36.10
CA ARG A 614 12.03 22.06 35.44
C ARG A 614 11.88 20.84 36.34
N GLY A 615 12.74 20.68 37.34
CA GLY A 615 12.75 19.49 38.20
C GLY A 615 13.06 18.21 37.42
N SER A 616 13.91 18.31 36.39
CA SER A 616 14.31 17.16 35.58
C SER A 616 15.11 16.17 36.41
N LEU A 617 14.86 14.88 36.19
CA LEU A 617 15.61 13.79 36.79
C LEU A 617 16.64 13.26 35.78
N LEU A 618 17.84 12.92 36.28
CA LEU A 618 18.91 12.34 35.50
C LEU A 618 18.80 10.82 35.51
N PHE A 619 18.92 10.24 34.31
CA PHE A 619 19.00 8.80 34.13
C PHE A 619 20.21 8.46 33.26
N SER A 620 20.90 7.38 33.60
CA SER A 620 22.14 6.94 32.94
C SER A 620 22.09 5.46 32.59
N LYS A 621 22.66 5.10 31.45
CA LYS A 621 22.92 3.73 31.00
C LYS A 621 24.39 3.64 30.62
N TYR A 622 25.11 2.77 31.30
CA TYR A 622 26.52 2.51 31.00
C TYR A 622 26.61 1.39 29.97
N MET A 623 27.36 1.64 28.90
CA MET A 623 27.53 0.68 27.81
C MET A 623 28.62 -0.31 28.20
N THR A 624 28.33 -1.61 28.12
CA THR A 624 29.38 -2.63 28.23
C THR A 624 30.25 -2.54 26.98
N ILE A 625 31.53 -2.22 27.17
CA ILE A 625 32.54 -2.35 26.11
C ILE A 625 32.67 -3.85 25.85
N ASP A 626 32.00 -4.36 24.83
CA ASP A 626 32.33 -5.70 24.35
C ASP A 626 33.79 -5.67 23.88
N SER A 627 34.59 -6.55 24.48
CA SER A 627 35.98 -6.81 24.15
C SER A 627 36.10 -7.44 22.74
N PHE A 628 35.83 -6.66 21.70
CA PHE A 628 35.98 -7.06 20.28
C PHE A 628 37.27 -6.52 19.64
N LEU A 629 38.29 -6.18 20.46
CA LEU A 629 39.59 -5.69 19.99
C LEU A 629 40.80 -6.42 20.62
N GLU A 630 40.71 -7.73 20.86
CA GLU A 630 41.89 -8.52 21.27
C GLU A 630 42.20 -9.79 20.44
N GLU A 631 41.52 -10.02 19.31
CA GLU A 631 41.99 -11.02 18.34
C GLU A 631 42.07 -10.40 16.93
N SER A 632 43.15 -9.64 16.71
CA SER A 632 43.68 -9.28 15.39
C SER A 632 44.93 -10.09 15.08
#